data_AF-A0A084EJQ8-F1
#
_entry.id   AF-A0A084EJQ8-F1
#
_cell.length_a   1.000
_cell.length_b   1.000
_cell.length_c   1.000
_cell.angle_alpha   90.00
_cell.angle_beta   90.00
_cell.angle_gamma   90.00
#
_symmetry.space_group_name_H-M   'P 1'
#
loop_
_entity.id
_entity.type
_entity.pdbx_description
1 polymer ?
#
loop_
_entity_poly.entity_id
_entity_poly.type
_entity_poly.pdbx_seq_one_letter_code
_entity_poly.pdbx_strand_id
1 'polypeptide(L)'
;MKKLINSSETLVNEMLEGLVKAYPDKLKRIDNFDVVIRKNSPIENKVALVSGGGSGHEPAHAGYVGYGMLDAAVAGAVFTSPTPDQIYQAIKSVDSKKGVLLIIKNYTGDILNFEMAQDMASMDGIEVESVVVNDDVAVEDSLYTAGRRGVAGTVFVHKIAGAKAEMNASLQEVKQVALKVIKNVRTMGMAISPCILPSTGKSNFSLNEDEIEIGIGIHGEPGVYRKKITPVNQIVDILIDRILNDITINKGEEIAVMINGMGATPEMELLVINNHLNDLLVKKDIKIYKTFVGNFMTSIEMGGFSISILKLDQELKELLDKKADTPGFKVF
;
A
#
# COMPACT_ATOMS: atom_id res chain seq x y z
N MET A 1 -12.93 -20.63 -14.98
CA MET A 1 -12.40 -19.46 -14.28
C MET A 1 -13.59 -18.60 -13.84
N LYS A 2 -13.70 -18.22 -12.56
CA LYS A 2 -14.78 -17.34 -12.06
C LYS A 2 -14.23 -15.93 -11.83
N LYS A 3 -14.32 -15.06 -12.84
CA LYS A 3 -13.88 -13.67 -12.80
C LYS A 3 -14.89 -12.80 -13.53
N LEU A 4 -15.12 -11.58 -13.06
CA LEU A 4 -15.98 -10.59 -13.71
C LEU A 4 -15.11 -9.71 -14.60
N ILE A 5 -14.69 -10.26 -15.75
CA ILE A 5 -13.78 -9.60 -16.71
C ILE A 5 -14.23 -9.91 -18.13
N ASN A 6 -13.96 -9.01 -19.07
CA ASN A 6 -14.14 -9.30 -20.50
C ASN A 6 -12.96 -10.11 -21.06
N SER A 7 -11.74 -9.65 -20.81
CA SER A 7 -10.49 -10.32 -21.18
C SER A 7 -9.40 -10.04 -20.13
N SER A 8 -8.45 -10.95 -19.96
CA SER A 8 -7.27 -10.72 -19.13
C SER A 8 -6.34 -9.64 -19.70
N GLU A 9 -6.36 -9.44 -21.02
CA GLU A 9 -5.50 -8.47 -21.72
C GLU A 9 -6.02 -7.04 -21.54
N THR A 10 -7.35 -6.84 -21.53
CA THR A 10 -7.96 -5.52 -21.40
C THR A 10 -8.29 -5.15 -19.95
N LEU A 11 -8.11 -6.08 -19.00
CA LEU A 11 -8.54 -5.93 -17.61
C LEU A 11 -8.05 -4.63 -16.94
N VAL A 12 -6.73 -4.38 -16.98
CA VAL A 12 -6.16 -3.18 -16.33
C VAL A 12 -6.67 -1.92 -17.00
N ASN A 13 -6.74 -1.91 -18.33
CA ASN A 13 -7.25 -0.78 -19.10
C ASN A 13 -8.71 -0.46 -18.74
N GLU A 14 -9.60 -1.46 -18.78
CA GLU A 14 -11.01 -1.32 -18.43
C GLU A 14 -11.22 -0.89 -16.97
N MET A 15 -10.40 -1.42 -16.05
CA MET A 15 -10.41 -1.03 -14.63
C MET A 15 -10.08 0.46 -14.45
N LEU A 16 -8.99 0.95 -15.08
CA LEU A 16 -8.59 2.35 -14.99
C LEU A 16 -9.62 3.28 -15.64
N GLU A 17 -10.19 2.89 -16.78
CA GLU A 17 -11.31 3.62 -17.38
C GLU A 17 -12.52 3.69 -16.45
N GLY A 18 -12.88 2.56 -15.83
CA GLY A 18 -13.97 2.49 -14.86
C GLY A 18 -13.73 3.42 -13.67
N LEU A 19 -12.51 3.45 -13.14
CA LEU A 19 -12.12 4.35 -12.06
C LEU A 19 -12.28 5.82 -12.45
N VAL A 20 -11.77 6.23 -13.62
CA VAL A 20 -11.89 7.63 -14.07
C VAL A 20 -13.34 8.01 -14.36
N LYS A 21 -14.13 7.10 -14.95
CA LYS A 21 -15.57 7.30 -15.18
C LYS A 21 -16.36 7.42 -13.88
N ALA A 22 -15.94 6.76 -12.80
CA ALA A 22 -16.56 6.87 -11.48
C ALA A 22 -16.20 8.18 -10.74
N TYR A 23 -15.05 8.79 -11.06
CA TYR A 23 -14.54 10.00 -10.41
C TYR A 23 -14.09 11.09 -11.41
N PRO A 24 -14.96 11.52 -12.34
CA PRO A 24 -14.57 12.38 -13.47
C PRO A 24 -14.11 13.79 -13.06
N ASP A 25 -14.58 14.26 -11.91
CA ASP A 25 -14.22 15.57 -11.33
C ASP A 25 -12.92 15.54 -10.53
N LYS A 26 -12.44 14.34 -10.16
CA LYS A 26 -11.25 14.17 -9.30
C LYS A 26 -10.05 13.59 -10.04
N LEU A 27 -10.28 12.73 -11.02
CA LEU A 27 -9.24 11.96 -11.68
C LEU A 27 -9.25 12.18 -13.20
N LYS A 28 -8.08 12.00 -13.81
CA LYS A 28 -7.90 11.80 -15.25
C LYS A 28 -6.84 10.73 -15.49
N ARG A 29 -6.94 10.04 -16.62
CA ARG A 29 -5.90 9.14 -17.10
C ARG A 29 -5.04 9.87 -18.13
N ILE A 30 -3.76 9.53 -18.20
CA ILE A 30 -2.88 10.04 -19.25
C ILE A 30 -3.11 9.21 -20.52
N ASP A 31 -3.29 9.89 -21.65
CA ASP A 31 -3.53 9.23 -22.93
C ASP A 31 -2.41 8.25 -23.29
N ASN A 32 -2.79 7.01 -23.64
CA ASN A 32 -1.88 5.91 -23.99
C ASN A 32 -1.01 5.37 -22.84
N PHE A 33 -1.26 5.77 -21.59
CA PHE A 33 -0.56 5.24 -20.42
C PHE A 33 -1.55 4.71 -19.37
N ASP A 34 -1.12 3.70 -18.63
CA ASP A 34 -1.80 3.13 -17.46
C ASP A 34 -1.49 3.97 -16.21
N VAL A 35 -1.64 5.28 -16.34
CA VAL A 35 -1.32 6.27 -15.30
C VAL A 35 -2.56 7.08 -14.98
N VAL A 36 -2.95 7.06 -13.71
CA VAL A 36 -4.04 7.88 -13.17
C VAL A 36 -3.44 9.03 -12.37
N ILE A 37 -3.88 10.25 -12.66
CA ILE A 37 -3.44 11.47 -11.99
C ILE A 37 -4.64 12.28 -11.49
N ARG A 38 -4.40 13.22 -10.58
CA ARG A 38 -5.43 14.18 -10.17
C ARG A 38 -5.87 15.00 -11.38
N LYS A 39 -7.16 15.33 -11.44
CA LYS A 39 -7.76 16.09 -12.55
C LYS A 39 -7.02 17.42 -12.78
N ASN A 40 -6.68 18.09 -11.68
CA ASN A 40 -6.00 19.37 -11.65
C ASN A 40 -4.46 19.28 -11.60
N SER A 41 -3.86 18.10 -11.85
CA SER A 41 -2.40 17.99 -11.96
C SER A 41 -1.84 18.78 -13.16
N PRO A 42 -0.64 19.39 -13.02
CA PRO A 42 0.20 19.44 -11.82
C PRO A 42 -0.36 20.41 -10.75
N ILE A 43 -0.12 20.10 -9.47
CA ILE A 43 -0.55 20.95 -8.35
C ILE A 43 0.52 22.00 -8.09
N GLU A 44 0.20 23.26 -8.33
CA GLU A 44 1.13 24.36 -8.14
C GLU A 44 1.68 24.44 -6.71
N ASN A 45 2.97 24.75 -6.59
CA ASN A 45 3.68 24.96 -5.31
C ASN A 45 3.71 23.78 -4.33
N LYS A 46 3.35 22.57 -4.78
CA LYS A 46 3.34 21.35 -3.97
C LYS A 46 4.33 20.32 -4.52
N VAL A 47 5.11 19.67 -3.64
CA VAL A 47 5.85 18.45 -4.00
C VAL A 47 4.85 17.39 -4.49
N ALA A 48 5.11 16.81 -5.66
CA ALA A 48 4.23 15.77 -6.20
C ALA A 48 4.60 14.40 -5.63
N LEU A 49 3.60 13.56 -5.36
CA LEU A 49 3.80 12.18 -4.93
C LEU A 49 3.38 11.20 -6.02
N VAL A 50 4.26 10.28 -6.36
CA VAL A 50 4.01 9.21 -7.34
C VAL A 50 4.28 7.86 -6.68
N SER A 51 3.36 6.92 -6.88
CA SER A 51 3.56 5.51 -6.51
C SER A 51 2.99 4.61 -7.61
N GLY A 52 3.13 3.30 -7.44
CA GLY A 52 2.67 2.33 -8.41
C GLY A 52 3.11 0.91 -8.10
N GLY A 53 2.95 0.07 -9.10
CA GLY A 53 3.27 -1.36 -9.03
C GLY A 53 2.30 -2.17 -9.87
N GLY A 54 2.34 -3.49 -9.73
CA GLY A 54 1.38 -4.37 -10.38
C GLY A 54 -0.06 -4.09 -9.97
N SER A 55 -0.99 -4.28 -10.91
CA SER A 55 -2.43 -4.25 -10.63
C SER A 55 -2.86 -5.47 -9.80
N GLY A 56 -4.05 -5.42 -9.20
CA GLY A 56 -4.59 -6.49 -8.36
C GLY A 56 -4.48 -6.25 -6.85
N HIS A 57 -4.12 -5.03 -6.45
CA HIS A 57 -4.04 -4.60 -5.06
C HIS A 57 -5.04 -3.50 -4.71
N GLU A 58 -6.03 -3.27 -5.58
CA GLU A 58 -6.97 -2.16 -5.46
C GLU A 58 -7.64 -2.14 -4.07
N PRO A 59 -7.75 -0.96 -3.43
CA PRO A 59 -7.58 0.38 -4.00
C PRO A 59 -6.13 0.86 -4.20
N ALA A 60 -5.12 0.09 -3.76
CA ALA A 60 -3.73 0.44 -4.01
C ALA A 60 -3.38 0.33 -5.52
N HIS A 61 -2.84 1.35 -6.20
CA HIS A 61 -2.56 2.72 -5.72
C HIS A 61 -3.50 3.77 -6.30
N ALA A 62 -4.19 3.49 -7.40
CA ALA A 62 -5.00 4.49 -8.10
C ALA A 62 -6.16 5.04 -7.26
N GLY A 63 -6.67 4.26 -6.31
CA GLY A 63 -7.65 4.73 -5.32
C GLY A 63 -7.09 5.74 -4.31
N TYR A 64 -5.78 5.92 -4.24
CA TYR A 64 -5.11 6.88 -3.35
C TYR A 64 -4.65 8.16 -4.06
N VAL A 65 -5.04 8.35 -5.32
CA VAL A 65 -4.82 9.59 -6.05
C VAL A 65 -5.87 10.62 -5.61
N GLY A 66 -5.42 11.75 -5.06
CA GLY A 66 -6.32 12.80 -4.55
C GLY A 66 -5.68 13.71 -3.50
N TYR A 67 -6.47 14.65 -3.00
CA TYR A 67 -6.01 15.62 -2.00
C TYR A 67 -5.52 14.91 -0.74
N GLY A 68 -4.33 15.30 -0.26
CA GLY A 68 -3.75 14.76 0.97
C GLY A 68 -3.04 13.41 0.82
N MET A 69 -2.96 12.85 -0.39
CA MET A 69 -2.26 11.59 -0.69
C MET A 69 -1.47 11.70 -2.00
N LEU A 70 -1.62 10.76 -2.94
CA LEU A 70 -0.84 10.70 -4.18
C LEU A 70 -1.35 11.70 -5.24
N ASP A 71 -0.43 12.18 -6.08
CA ASP A 71 -0.75 12.99 -7.26
C ASP A 71 -0.80 12.17 -8.54
N ALA A 72 -0.09 11.03 -8.58
CA ALA A 72 -0.19 10.01 -9.61
C ALA A 72 -0.05 8.58 -9.05
N ALA A 73 -0.70 7.64 -9.73
CA ALA A 73 -0.49 6.21 -9.55
C ALA A 73 -0.26 5.54 -10.92
N VAL A 74 0.77 4.70 -10.98
CA VAL A 74 1.17 3.95 -12.18
C VAL A 74 0.78 2.49 -12.01
N ALA A 75 -0.07 1.98 -12.90
CA ALA A 75 -0.54 0.60 -12.86
C ALA A 75 0.22 -0.25 -13.88
N GLY A 76 0.94 -1.26 -13.41
CA GLY A 76 1.47 -2.31 -14.26
C GLY A 76 0.43 -3.39 -14.53
N ALA A 77 0.82 -4.42 -15.28
CA ALA A 77 0.01 -5.63 -15.43
C ALA A 77 -0.25 -6.29 -14.05
N VAL A 78 -1.20 -7.23 -13.98
CA VAL A 78 -1.55 -7.90 -12.72
C VAL A 78 -0.31 -8.54 -12.10
N PHE A 79 0.03 -8.11 -10.87
CA PHE A 79 1.23 -8.52 -10.11
C PHE A 79 2.59 -8.29 -10.79
N THR A 80 2.66 -7.39 -11.78
CA THR A 80 3.90 -7.05 -12.48
C THR A 80 4.15 -5.56 -12.42
N SER A 81 5.35 -5.15 -11.99
CA SER A 81 5.78 -3.74 -11.95
C SER A 81 5.55 -3.03 -13.29
N PRO A 82 5.08 -1.78 -13.31
CA PRO A 82 4.98 -0.98 -14.53
C PRO A 82 6.36 -0.72 -15.12
N THR A 83 6.41 -0.44 -16.42
CA THR A 83 7.67 -0.16 -17.12
C THR A 83 8.19 1.26 -16.78
N PRO A 84 9.51 1.51 -16.90
CA PRO A 84 10.09 2.81 -16.58
C PRO A 84 9.49 3.99 -17.36
N ASP A 85 9.10 3.77 -18.63
CA ASP A 85 8.49 4.82 -19.47
C ASP A 85 7.12 5.27 -18.93
N GLN A 86 6.29 4.35 -18.43
CA GLN A 86 5.03 4.68 -17.78
C GLN A 86 5.25 5.52 -16.52
N ILE A 87 6.23 5.14 -15.70
CA ILE A 87 6.57 5.84 -14.46
C ILE A 87 7.13 7.24 -14.77
N TYR A 88 8.05 7.34 -15.73
CA TYR A 88 8.61 8.61 -16.17
C TYR A 88 7.52 9.58 -16.68
N GLN A 89 6.52 9.08 -17.42
CA GLN A 89 5.40 9.91 -17.87
C GLN A 89 4.51 10.39 -16.72
N ALA A 90 4.33 9.57 -15.68
CA ALA A 90 3.66 9.99 -14.47
C ALA A 90 4.41 11.15 -13.80
N ILE A 91 5.73 11.00 -13.59
CA ILE A 91 6.61 12.01 -13.01
C ILE A 91 6.47 13.33 -13.77
N LYS A 92 6.67 13.31 -15.08
CA LYS A 92 6.59 14.49 -15.95
C LYS A 92 5.23 15.17 -15.91
N SER A 93 4.15 14.40 -15.78
CA SER A 93 2.79 14.92 -15.80
C SER A 93 2.33 15.55 -14.48
N VAL A 94 3.05 15.31 -13.39
CA VAL A 94 2.76 15.90 -12.07
C VAL A 94 3.83 16.86 -11.58
N ASP A 95 4.95 17.03 -12.30
CA ASP A 95 6.01 17.96 -11.94
C ASP A 95 5.50 19.42 -11.89
N SER A 96 5.47 19.97 -10.68
CA SER A 96 5.09 21.35 -10.36
C SER A 96 6.28 22.29 -10.21
N LYS A 97 7.50 21.82 -10.55
CA LYS A 97 8.79 22.49 -10.27
C LYS A 97 9.12 22.64 -8.78
N LYS A 98 8.48 21.83 -7.94
CA LYS A 98 8.82 21.65 -6.50
C LYS A 98 9.42 20.28 -6.18
N GLY A 99 9.66 19.48 -7.22
CA GLY A 99 10.20 18.13 -7.13
C GLY A 99 9.13 17.05 -6.95
N VAL A 100 9.54 15.81 -7.14
CA VAL A 100 8.67 14.62 -7.13
C VAL A 100 9.24 13.58 -6.17
N LEU A 101 8.40 13.07 -5.26
CA LEU A 101 8.74 11.94 -4.39
C LEU A 101 8.12 10.65 -4.94
N LEU A 102 8.98 9.67 -5.24
CA LEU A 102 8.60 8.31 -5.57
C LEU A 102 8.45 7.48 -4.29
N ILE A 103 7.29 6.88 -4.08
CA ILE A 103 7.04 5.94 -2.98
C ILE A 103 6.98 4.53 -3.58
N ILE A 104 8.02 3.74 -3.33
CA ILE A 104 8.26 2.46 -3.99
C ILE A 104 8.07 1.33 -2.97
N LYS A 105 7.30 0.30 -3.31
CA LYS A 105 7.22 -0.91 -2.47
C LYS A 105 8.48 -1.74 -2.69
N ASN A 106 9.04 -2.35 -1.64
CA ASN A 106 10.26 -3.15 -1.76
C ASN A 106 10.01 -4.48 -2.49
N TYR A 107 10.01 -4.42 -3.81
CA TYR A 107 10.01 -5.53 -4.75
C TYR A 107 11.06 -5.25 -5.81
N THR A 108 11.83 -6.26 -6.22
CA THR A 108 12.96 -6.09 -7.14
C THR A 108 12.52 -5.42 -8.45
N GLY A 109 11.40 -5.85 -9.03
CA GLY A 109 10.88 -5.24 -10.25
C GLY A 109 10.36 -3.81 -10.04
N ASP A 110 9.80 -3.49 -8.87
CA ASP A 110 9.36 -2.12 -8.55
C ASP A 110 10.59 -1.21 -8.41
N ILE A 111 11.60 -1.62 -7.64
CA ILE A 111 12.83 -0.83 -7.43
C ILE A 111 13.52 -0.53 -8.76
N LEU A 112 13.85 -1.56 -9.54
CA LEU A 112 14.60 -1.39 -10.79
C LEU A 112 13.86 -0.46 -11.76
N ASN A 113 12.55 -0.63 -11.93
CA ASN A 113 11.80 0.18 -12.89
C ASN A 113 11.63 1.64 -12.42
N PHE A 114 11.40 1.86 -11.13
CA PHE A 114 11.27 3.22 -10.57
C PHE A 114 12.61 3.96 -10.52
N GLU A 115 13.72 3.28 -10.23
CA GLU A 115 15.07 3.87 -10.31
C GLU A 115 15.42 4.29 -11.74
N MET A 116 15.15 3.42 -12.73
CA MET A 116 15.35 3.79 -14.15
C MET A 116 14.51 5.00 -14.55
N ALA A 117 13.26 5.08 -14.10
CA ALA A 117 12.39 6.22 -14.38
C ALA A 117 12.86 7.50 -13.67
N GLN A 118 13.41 7.38 -12.46
CA GLN A 118 14.03 8.48 -11.72
C GLN A 118 15.25 9.03 -12.47
N ASP A 119 16.10 8.16 -13.01
CA ASP A 119 17.25 8.56 -13.82
C ASP A 119 16.81 9.26 -15.10
N MET A 120 15.82 8.72 -15.81
CA MET A 120 15.23 9.34 -17.01
C MET A 120 14.70 10.75 -16.72
N ALA A 121 13.95 10.92 -15.62
CA ALA A 121 13.41 12.22 -15.22
C ALA A 121 14.51 13.22 -14.81
N SER A 122 15.56 12.74 -14.16
CA SER A 122 16.71 13.55 -13.76
C SER A 122 17.50 14.07 -14.98
N MET A 123 17.60 13.27 -16.04
CA MET A 123 18.21 13.70 -17.32
C MET A 123 17.45 14.88 -17.97
N ASP A 124 16.14 14.97 -17.72
CA ASP A 124 15.29 16.07 -18.17
C ASP A 124 15.20 17.24 -17.16
N GLY A 125 16.02 17.22 -16.11
CA GLY A 125 16.11 18.28 -15.12
C GLY A 125 14.95 18.33 -14.14
N ILE A 126 14.18 17.24 -13.98
CA ILE A 126 13.16 17.13 -12.93
C ILE A 126 13.84 16.67 -11.65
N GLU A 127 13.67 17.41 -10.56
CA GLU A 127 14.16 17.00 -9.24
C GLU A 127 13.30 15.85 -8.71
N VAL A 128 13.89 14.66 -8.58
CA VAL A 128 13.18 13.45 -8.14
C VAL A 128 13.95 12.78 -7.02
N GLU A 129 13.23 12.46 -5.95
CA GLU A 129 13.71 11.67 -4.83
C GLU A 129 12.84 10.42 -4.65
N SER A 130 13.36 9.41 -3.97
CA SER A 130 12.63 8.16 -3.74
C SER A 130 12.76 7.66 -2.30
N VAL A 131 11.75 6.89 -1.88
CA VAL A 131 11.75 6.11 -0.64
C VAL A 131 11.24 4.70 -0.93
N VAL A 132 11.83 3.72 -0.26
CA VAL A 132 11.47 2.31 -0.39
C VAL A 132 10.77 1.85 0.89
N VAL A 133 9.53 1.37 0.76
CA VAL A 133 8.71 0.86 1.85
C VAL A 133 8.96 -0.64 2.03
N ASN A 134 9.34 -1.05 3.24
CA ASN A 134 9.77 -2.39 3.58
C ASN A 134 9.20 -2.83 4.94
N ASP A 135 7.90 -2.66 5.13
CA ASP A 135 7.19 -2.76 6.41
C ASP A 135 6.85 -4.20 6.84
N ASP A 136 6.93 -5.19 5.94
CA ASP A 136 6.59 -6.58 6.24
C ASP A 136 7.61 -7.27 7.16
N VAL A 137 7.18 -7.73 8.34
CA VAL A 137 8.02 -8.42 9.34
C VAL A 137 8.03 -9.95 9.21
N ALA A 138 7.38 -10.50 8.18
CA ALA A 138 7.32 -11.93 7.98
C ALA A 138 8.71 -12.52 7.66
N VAL A 139 9.37 -11.98 6.62
CA VAL A 139 10.60 -12.54 6.04
C VAL A 139 11.64 -11.44 5.77
N GLU A 140 12.92 -11.80 5.91
CA GLU A 140 14.04 -10.92 5.59
C GLU A 140 14.45 -10.98 4.11
N ASP A 141 14.16 -12.07 3.39
CA ASP A 141 14.30 -12.17 1.93
C ASP A 141 13.13 -13.00 1.38
N SER A 142 12.71 -12.76 0.13
CA SER A 142 11.61 -13.50 -0.51
C SER A 142 11.82 -13.70 -2.02
N LEU A 143 10.92 -14.45 -2.68
CA LEU A 143 11.03 -14.80 -4.10
C LEU A 143 11.27 -13.60 -5.03
N TYR A 144 10.74 -12.41 -4.68
CA TYR A 144 10.78 -11.21 -5.51
C TYR A 144 11.37 -9.99 -4.79
N THR A 145 12.00 -10.18 -3.63
CA THR A 145 12.51 -9.08 -2.81
C THR A 145 13.81 -9.48 -2.11
N ALA A 146 14.81 -8.62 -2.22
CA ALA A 146 15.95 -8.57 -1.29
C ALA A 146 15.59 -7.67 -0.11
N GLY A 147 15.65 -8.18 1.12
CA GLY A 147 15.09 -7.49 2.27
C GLY A 147 13.58 -7.76 2.49
N ARG A 148 13.00 -6.98 3.41
CA ARG A 148 11.57 -7.05 3.76
C ARG A 148 10.69 -6.51 2.64
N ARG A 149 9.54 -7.15 2.41
CA ARG A 149 8.55 -6.70 1.41
C ARG A 149 7.87 -5.38 1.83
N GLY A 150 7.39 -4.62 0.85
CA GLY A 150 6.53 -3.45 1.06
C GLY A 150 5.06 -3.79 0.87
N VAL A 151 4.24 -3.68 1.92
CA VAL A 151 2.84 -4.12 1.95
C VAL A 151 1.92 -3.00 2.47
N ALA A 152 0.83 -3.34 3.17
CA ALA A 152 -0.25 -2.41 3.53
C ALA A 152 0.20 -1.16 4.31
N GLY A 153 1.32 -1.20 5.04
CA GLY A 153 1.88 -0.03 5.72
C GLY A 153 2.29 1.09 4.76
N THR A 154 2.47 0.79 3.47
CA THR A 154 2.66 1.77 2.40
C THR A 154 1.54 2.83 2.37
N VAL A 155 0.31 2.46 2.73
CA VAL A 155 -0.83 3.39 2.75
C VAL A 155 -0.65 4.49 3.80
N PHE A 156 0.00 4.20 4.94
CA PHE A 156 0.39 5.24 5.90
C PHE A 156 1.44 6.20 5.32
N VAL A 157 2.39 5.69 4.53
CA VAL A 157 3.40 6.52 3.86
C VAL A 157 2.72 7.48 2.90
N HIS A 158 1.81 6.98 2.05
CA HIS A 158 1.01 7.80 1.13
C HIS A 158 0.24 8.90 1.87
N LYS A 159 -0.43 8.54 2.97
CA LYS A 159 -1.29 9.44 3.73
C LYS A 159 -0.52 10.56 4.41
N ILE A 160 0.59 10.21 5.07
CA ILE A 160 1.34 11.15 5.91
C ILE A 160 2.28 12.00 5.06
N ALA A 161 2.96 11.41 4.07
CA ALA A 161 3.79 12.17 3.14
C ALA A 161 2.91 13.10 2.27
N GLY A 162 1.75 12.61 1.81
CA GLY A 162 0.80 13.44 1.06
C GLY A 162 0.28 14.62 1.87
N ALA A 163 -0.10 14.39 3.13
CA ALA A 163 -0.48 15.47 4.04
C ALA A 163 0.64 16.50 4.25
N LYS A 164 1.89 16.05 4.40
CA LYS A 164 3.05 16.94 4.52
C LYS A 164 3.27 17.76 3.25
N ALA A 165 3.10 17.14 2.08
CA ALA A 165 3.22 17.83 0.80
C ALA A 165 2.13 18.88 0.58
N GLU A 166 0.87 18.62 0.96
CA GLU A 166 -0.22 19.62 0.90
C GLU A 166 0.03 20.85 1.81
N MET A 167 0.98 20.76 2.74
CA MET A 167 1.44 21.92 3.54
C MET A 167 2.54 22.73 2.85
N ASN A 168 2.81 22.48 1.56
CA ASN A 168 3.87 23.10 0.76
C ASN A 168 5.28 22.89 1.36
N ALA A 169 5.48 21.79 2.07
CA ALA A 169 6.80 21.39 2.56
C ALA A 169 7.75 21.10 1.39
N SER A 170 9.05 21.28 1.62
CA SER A 170 10.09 20.95 0.63
C SER A 170 10.17 19.45 0.35
N LEU A 171 10.72 19.07 -0.82
CA LEU A 171 10.91 17.66 -1.18
C LEU A 171 11.66 16.88 -0.10
N GLN A 172 12.69 17.49 0.49
CA GLN A 172 13.46 16.87 1.56
C GLN A 172 12.64 16.67 2.84
N GLU A 173 11.82 17.64 3.26
CA GLU A 173 10.95 17.47 4.43
C GLU A 173 9.89 16.39 4.21
N VAL A 174 9.31 16.31 3.01
CA VAL A 174 8.36 15.24 2.65
C VAL A 174 9.05 13.88 2.67
N LYS A 175 10.25 13.77 2.09
CA LYS A 175 11.07 12.55 2.12
C LYS A 175 11.39 12.12 3.55
N GLN A 176 11.82 13.04 4.42
CA GLN A 176 12.15 12.72 5.82
C GLN A 176 10.94 12.20 6.60
N VAL A 177 9.77 12.81 6.40
CA VAL A 177 8.52 12.32 7.02
C VAL A 177 8.15 10.93 6.48
N ALA A 178 8.29 10.69 5.16
CA ALA A 178 8.02 9.37 4.59
C ALA A 178 8.96 8.30 5.17
N LEU A 179 10.27 8.57 5.24
CA LEU A 179 11.26 7.68 5.88
C LEU A 179 10.95 7.44 7.36
N LYS A 180 10.48 8.46 8.07
CA LYS A 180 10.06 8.35 9.46
C LYS A 180 8.85 7.41 9.61
N VAL A 181 7.87 7.46 8.71
CA VAL A 181 6.76 6.50 8.69
C VAL A 181 7.29 5.09 8.44
N ILE A 182 8.10 4.88 7.39
CA ILE A 182 8.69 3.58 7.02
C ILE A 182 9.44 2.96 8.21
N LYS A 183 10.23 3.76 8.93
CA LYS A 183 10.95 3.30 10.13
C LYS A 183 10.02 2.83 11.25
N ASN A 184 8.83 3.42 11.37
CA ASN A 184 7.91 3.23 12.50
C ASN A 184 6.69 2.36 12.18
N VAL A 185 6.53 1.89 10.95
CA VAL A 185 5.42 1.01 10.55
C VAL A 185 5.89 -0.43 10.40
N ARG A 186 5.14 -1.37 10.96
CA ARG A 186 5.36 -2.81 10.82
C ARG A 186 4.06 -3.51 10.48
N THR A 187 4.13 -4.45 9.54
CA THR A 187 2.98 -5.18 9.04
C THR A 187 3.24 -6.66 9.05
N MET A 188 2.23 -7.45 9.39
CA MET A 188 2.24 -8.89 9.17
C MET A 188 0.89 -9.36 8.67
N GLY A 189 0.92 -10.22 7.64
CA GLY A 189 -0.27 -10.77 6.99
C GLY A 189 -0.42 -12.27 7.14
N MET A 190 -1.57 -12.78 6.75
CA MET A 190 -1.85 -14.20 6.62
C MET A 190 -2.93 -14.46 5.56
N ALA A 191 -2.96 -15.67 4.99
CA ALA A 191 -4.01 -16.10 4.08
C ALA A 191 -4.65 -17.43 4.49
N ILE A 192 -5.95 -17.53 4.20
CA ILE A 192 -6.77 -18.75 4.32
C ILE A 192 -7.12 -19.34 2.93
N SER A 193 -6.95 -18.56 1.86
CA SER A 193 -7.18 -19.03 0.49
C SER A 193 -6.35 -18.25 -0.52
N PRO A 194 -5.97 -18.86 -1.65
CA PRO A 194 -5.25 -18.18 -2.72
C PRO A 194 -6.17 -17.30 -3.56
N CYS A 195 -5.58 -16.48 -4.44
CA CYS A 195 -6.30 -15.80 -5.51
C CYS A 195 -6.05 -16.46 -6.87
N ILE A 196 -7.00 -16.35 -7.79
CA ILE A 196 -6.83 -16.83 -9.17
C ILE A 196 -6.22 -15.71 -10.02
N LEU A 197 -5.11 -15.98 -10.71
CA LEU A 197 -4.52 -15.03 -11.65
C LEU A 197 -5.37 -14.96 -12.92
N PRO A 198 -5.86 -13.77 -13.34
CA PRO A 198 -6.69 -13.64 -14.54
C PRO A 198 -5.99 -14.11 -15.83
N SER A 199 -4.67 -13.90 -15.94
CA SER A 199 -3.87 -14.26 -17.13
C SER A 199 -3.70 -15.76 -17.32
N THR A 200 -3.66 -16.54 -16.24
CA THR A 200 -3.40 -17.99 -16.30
C THR A 200 -4.60 -18.85 -15.91
N GLY A 201 -5.57 -18.26 -15.21
CA GLY A 201 -6.71 -18.98 -14.63
C GLY A 201 -6.35 -19.93 -13.50
N LYS A 202 -5.11 -19.89 -13.01
CA LYS A 202 -4.60 -20.75 -11.95
C LYS A 202 -4.46 -19.97 -10.64
N SER A 203 -4.55 -20.68 -9.52
CA SER A 203 -4.21 -20.14 -8.21
C SER A 203 -2.74 -19.73 -8.17
N ASN A 204 -2.42 -18.63 -7.49
CA ASN A 204 -1.04 -18.19 -7.30
C ASN A 204 -0.25 -19.08 -6.31
N PHE A 205 -0.94 -19.75 -5.39
CA PHE A 205 -0.39 -20.81 -4.53
C PHE A 205 -1.49 -21.83 -4.18
N SER A 206 -1.15 -22.84 -3.39
CA SER A 206 -2.08 -23.87 -2.91
C SER A 206 -2.02 -24.02 -1.40
N LEU A 207 -3.19 -24.27 -0.79
CA LEU A 207 -3.38 -24.66 0.61
C LEU A 207 -4.37 -25.82 0.67
N ASN A 208 -4.19 -26.70 1.65
CA ASN A 208 -5.23 -27.68 2.00
C ASN A 208 -6.45 -26.98 2.60
N GLU A 209 -7.62 -27.64 2.61
CA GLU A 209 -8.88 -27.05 3.10
C GLU A 209 -8.81 -26.55 4.55
N ASP A 210 -7.97 -27.19 5.38
CA ASP A 210 -7.76 -26.84 6.78
C ASP A 210 -6.46 -26.06 7.02
N GLU A 211 -5.73 -25.65 5.98
CA GLU A 211 -4.46 -24.94 6.10
C GLU A 211 -4.59 -23.42 5.95
N ILE A 212 -3.70 -22.72 6.65
CA ILE A 212 -3.47 -21.28 6.52
C ILE A 212 -1.97 -21.01 6.32
N GLU A 213 -1.65 -19.89 5.70
CA GLU A 213 -0.27 -19.44 5.49
C GLU A 213 0.02 -18.16 6.29
N ILE A 214 0.96 -18.23 7.23
CA ILE A 214 1.35 -17.11 8.09
C ILE A 214 2.48 -16.34 7.43
N GLY A 215 2.32 -15.02 7.31
CA GLY A 215 3.30 -14.12 6.73
C GLY A 215 3.35 -14.16 5.21
N ILE A 216 2.24 -14.51 4.53
CA ILE A 216 2.18 -14.52 3.06
C ILE A 216 2.37 -13.12 2.47
N GLY A 217 3.00 -13.03 1.30
CA GLY A 217 3.12 -11.78 0.55
C GLY A 217 1.87 -11.43 -0.27
N ILE A 218 1.79 -10.19 -0.75
CA ILE A 218 0.63 -9.69 -1.51
C ILE A 218 0.54 -10.25 -2.94
N HIS A 219 1.57 -10.92 -3.45
CA HIS A 219 1.52 -11.61 -4.76
C HIS A 219 1.38 -13.14 -4.59
N GLY A 220 1.25 -13.63 -3.34
CA GLY A 220 1.23 -15.06 -3.02
C GLY A 220 2.62 -15.66 -2.80
N GLU A 221 3.63 -14.82 -2.53
CA GLU A 221 4.95 -15.29 -2.14
C GLU A 221 4.85 -16.08 -0.83
N PRO A 222 5.58 -17.20 -0.71
CA PRO A 222 5.57 -18.02 0.49
C PRO A 222 5.77 -17.20 1.76
N GLY A 223 5.00 -17.57 2.79
CA GLY A 223 5.11 -17.00 4.11
C GLY A 223 6.22 -17.63 4.95
N VAL A 224 6.12 -17.43 6.27
CA VAL A 224 7.06 -18.00 7.24
C VAL A 224 6.80 -19.50 7.40
N TYR A 225 5.53 -19.90 7.53
CA TYR A 225 5.12 -21.29 7.67
C TYR A 225 3.63 -21.47 7.42
N ARG A 226 3.22 -22.71 7.19
CA ARG A 226 1.82 -23.15 7.12
C ARG A 226 1.42 -23.86 8.39
N LYS A 227 0.15 -23.75 8.76
CA LYS A 227 -0.43 -24.50 9.88
C LYS A 227 -1.91 -24.75 9.64
N LYS A 228 -2.51 -25.62 10.46
CA LYS A 228 -3.97 -25.77 10.46
C LYS A 228 -4.65 -24.49 10.94
N ILE A 229 -5.83 -24.19 10.39
CA ILE A 229 -6.67 -23.08 10.81
C ILE A 229 -7.02 -23.23 12.31
N THR A 230 -6.90 -22.12 13.03
CA THR A 230 -7.23 -22.00 14.46
C THR A 230 -8.20 -20.84 14.66
N PRO A 231 -8.87 -20.73 15.82
CA PRO A 231 -9.66 -19.54 16.13
C PRO A 231 -8.87 -18.24 15.89
N VAL A 232 -9.53 -17.25 15.30
CA VAL A 232 -8.87 -16.04 14.78
C VAL A 232 -8.07 -15.27 15.83
N ASN A 233 -8.52 -15.28 17.09
CA ASN A 233 -7.78 -14.64 18.20
C ASN A 233 -6.35 -15.17 18.32
N GLN A 234 -6.14 -16.49 18.16
CA GLN A 234 -4.80 -17.08 18.21
C GLN A 234 -3.95 -16.67 17.01
N ILE A 235 -4.58 -16.43 15.85
CA ILE A 235 -3.89 -15.95 14.66
C ILE A 235 -3.46 -14.50 14.89
N VAL A 236 -4.35 -13.65 15.43
CA VAL A 236 -4.02 -12.27 15.80
C VAL A 236 -2.89 -12.20 16.82
N ASP A 237 -2.90 -13.05 17.85
CA ASP A 237 -1.80 -13.13 18.83
C ASP A 237 -0.45 -13.41 18.15
N ILE A 238 -0.41 -14.37 17.22
CA ILE A 238 0.79 -14.69 16.44
C ILE A 238 1.29 -13.48 15.65
N LEU A 239 0.39 -12.79 14.92
CA LEU A 239 0.78 -11.66 14.08
C LEU A 239 1.29 -10.49 14.92
N ILE A 240 0.61 -10.18 16.03
CA ILE A 240 0.98 -9.08 16.92
C ILE A 240 2.27 -9.37 17.67
N ASP A 241 2.48 -10.58 18.17
CA ASP A 241 3.73 -10.90 18.85
C ASP A 241 4.93 -10.76 17.91
N ARG A 242 4.79 -11.16 16.62
CA ARG A 242 5.85 -10.94 15.63
C ARG A 242 6.11 -9.45 15.38
N ILE A 243 5.05 -8.65 15.23
CA ILE A 243 5.18 -7.20 15.04
C ILE A 243 5.88 -6.56 16.25
N LEU A 244 5.43 -6.85 17.47
CA LEU A 244 5.96 -6.24 18.69
C LEU A 244 7.37 -6.74 19.06
N ASN A 245 7.79 -7.91 18.56
CA ASN A 245 9.19 -8.34 18.65
C ASN A 245 10.12 -7.54 17.71
N ASP A 246 9.57 -6.95 16.65
CA ASP A 246 10.34 -6.17 15.68
C ASP A 246 10.35 -4.67 15.98
N ILE A 247 9.29 -4.14 16.61
CA ILE A 247 9.20 -2.74 17.02
C ILE A 247 8.87 -2.60 18.51
N THR A 248 9.74 -1.90 19.23
CA THR A 248 9.48 -1.51 20.63
C THR A 248 8.54 -0.31 20.68
N ILE A 249 7.43 -0.47 21.40
CA ILE A 249 6.51 0.61 21.79
C ILE A 249 6.80 0.93 23.26
N ASN A 250 7.36 2.11 23.51
CA ASN A 250 7.69 2.59 24.85
C ASN A 250 6.45 3.14 25.54
N LYS A 251 6.50 3.18 26.88
CA LYS A 251 5.43 3.76 27.69
C LYS A 251 5.15 5.22 27.28
N GLY A 252 3.88 5.52 27.02
CA GLY A 252 3.42 6.85 26.60
C GLY A 252 3.47 7.09 25.08
N GLU A 253 4.06 6.19 24.29
CA GLU A 253 3.90 6.20 22.83
C GLU A 253 2.51 5.66 22.46
N GLU A 254 1.92 6.23 21.42
CA GLU A 254 0.62 5.80 20.88
C GLU A 254 0.82 5.18 19.50
N ILE A 255 -0.15 4.39 19.06
CA ILE A 255 -0.11 3.76 17.74
C ILE A 255 -1.35 4.02 16.91
N ALA A 256 -1.19 4.04 15.59
CA ALA A 256 -2.28 3.81 14.65
C ALA A 256 -2.27 2.35 14.22
N VAL A 257 -3.45 1.77 14.05
CA VAL A 257 -3.64 0.39 13.63
C VAL A 257 -4.42 0.37 12.31
N MET A 258 -3.99 -0.47 11.38
CA MET A 258 -4.74 -0.79 10.17
C MET A 258 -4.98 -2.29 10.11
N ILE A 259 -6.25 -2.71 10.12
CA ILE A 259 -6.68 -4.07 9.83
C ILE A 259 -7.11 -4.10 8.36
N ASN A 260 -6.26 -4.70 7.54
CA ASN A 260 -6.40 -4.74 6.10
C ASN A 260 -6.89 -6.12 5.65
N GLY A 261 -8.01 -6.20 4.94
CA GLY A 261 -8.43 -7.42 4.25
C GLY A 261 -7.64 -7.63 2.94
N MET A 262 -7.34 -8.89 2.63
CA MET A 262 -6.58 -9.27 1.43
C MET A 262 -7.46 -9.35 0.16
N GLY A 263 -8.75 -9.03 0.25
CA GLY A 263 -9.67 -9.09 -0.86
C GLY A 263 -11.01 -9.69 -0.48
N ALA A 264 -11.03 -11.02 -0.29
CA ALA A 264 -12.27 -11.78 -0.09
C ALA A 264 -12.72 -11.89 1.39
N THR A 265 -11.97 -11.34 2.34
CA THR A 265 -12.34 -11.37 3.77
C THR A 265 -13.46 -10.37 4.04
N PRO A 266 -14.64 -10.82 4.51
CA PRO A 266 -15.75 -9.94 4.84
C PRO A 266 -15.41 -8.93 5.94
N GLU A 267 -16.01 -7.75 5.87
CA GLU A 267 -15.80 -6.69 6.87
C GLU A 267 -16.17 -7.13 8.29
N MET A 268 -17.21 -7.97 8.45
CA MET A 268 -17.57 -8.52 9.76
C MET A 268 -16.43 -9.35 10.40
N GLU A 269 -15.65 -10.08 9.59
CA GLU A 269 -14.51 -10.85 10.09
C GLU A 269 -13.35 -9.92 10.48
N LEU A 270 -13.11 -8.86 9.70
CA LEU A 270 -12.14 -7.82 10.04
C LEU A 270 -12.50 -7.11 11.35
N LEU A 271 -13.80 -6.91 11.64
CA LEU A 271 -14.26 -6.34 12.91
C LEU A 271 -14.09 -7.31 14.10
N VAL A 272 -14.22 -8.62 13.88
CA VAL A 272 -13.88 -9.63 14.91
C VAL A 272 -12.38 -9.60 15.22
N ILE A 273 -11.54 -9.51 14.19
CA ILE A 273 -10.08 -9.33 14.32
C ILE A 273 -9.78 -8.07 15.12
N ASN A 274 -10.41 -6.94 14.75
CA ASN A 274 -10.26 -5.67 15.45
C ASN A 274 -10.61 -5.78 16.93
N ASN A 275 -11.73 -6.45 17.26
CA ASN A 275 -12.19 -6.60 18.65
C ASN A 275 -11.10 -7.23 19.53
N HIS A 276 -10.59 -8.40 19.14
CA HIS A 276 -9.55 -9.08 19.91
C HIS A 276 -8.24 -8.30 19.93
N LEU A 277 -7.86 -7.66 18.82
CA LEU A 277 -6.66 -6.83 18.73
C LEU A 277 -6.68 -5.67 19.75
N ASN A 278 -7.81 -4.98 19.89
CA ASN A 278 -7.94 -3.89 20.86
C ASN A 278 -7.78 -4.41 22.30
N ASP A 279 -8.46 -5.51 22.65
CA ASP A 279 -8.34 -6.13 23.97
C ASP A 279 -6.89 -6.55 24.28
N LEU A 280 -6.19 -7.10 23.29
CA LEU A 280 -4.80 -7.53 23.41
C LEU A 280 -3.86 -6.34 23.65
N LEU A 281 -3.99 -5.27 22.88
CA LEU A 281 -3.14 -4.08 22.99
C LEU A 281 -3.37 -3.33 24.32
N VAL A 282 -4.63 -3.23 24.77
CA VAL A 282 -4.96 -2.66 26.10
C VAL A 282 -4.33 -3.48 27.22
N LYS A 283 -4.39 -4.82 27.16
CA LYS A 283 -3.72 -5.70 28.15
C LYS A 283 -2.19 -5.52 28.18
N LYS A 284 -1.59 -5.12 27.05
CA LYS A 284 -0.15 -4.83 26.93
C LYS A 284 0.21 -3.37 27.26
N ASP A 285 -0.73 -2.57 27.79
CA ASP A 285 -0.56 -1.13 28.09
C ASP A 285 -0.17 -0.29 26.85
N ILE A 286 -0.59 -0.71 25.65
CA ILE A 286 -0.36 -0.01 24.39
C ILE A 286 -1.60 0.81 24.04
N LYS A 287 -1.44 2.13 23.94
CA LYS A 287 -2.53 3.04 23.63
C LYS A 287 -2.74 3.18 22.12
N ILE A 288 -3.95 2.86 21.67
CA ILE A 288 -4.37 3.05 20.28
C ILE A 288 -4.91 4.46 20.12
N TYR A 289 -4.31 5.23 19.21
CA TYR A 289 -4.76 6.56 18.83
C TYR A 289 -5.87 6.50 17.78
N LYS A 290 -5.70 5.65 16.76
CA LYS A 290 -6.60 5.58 15.61
C LYS A 290 -6.60 4.19 14.99
N THR A 291 -7.76 3.75 14.53
CA THR A 291 -7.95 2.43 13.92
C THR A 291 -8.59 2.58 12.54
N PHE A 292 -8.04 1.87 11.56
CA PHE A 292 -8.57 1.73 10.21
C PHE A 292 -8.92 0.25 9.97
N VAL A 293 -10.12 -0.02 9.45
CA VAL A 293 -10.58 -1.38 9.13
C VAL A 293 -11.15 -1.37 7.72
N GLY A 294 -10.74 -2.32 6.88
CA GLY A 294 -11.24 -2.43 5.52
C GLY A 294 -10.22 -3.03 4.55
N ASN A 295 -10.47 -2.87 3.25
CA ASN A 295 -9.55 -3.30 2.20
C ASN A 295 -8.74 -2.10 1.70
N PHE A 296 -7.46 -2.05 2.08
CA PHE A 296 -6.55 -0.94 1.76
C PHE A 296 -5.47 -1.38 0.76
N MET A 297 -4.93 -2.58 0.88
CA MET A 297 -4.01 -3.17 -0.09
C MET A 297 -4.34 -4.65 -0.20
N THR A 298 -5.04 -5.01 -1.27
CA THR A 298 -5.57 -6.37 -1.46
C THR A 298 -4.58 -7.25 -2.21
N SER A 299 -4.97 -8.50 -2.45
CA SER A 299 -4.37 -9.44 -3.38
C SER A 299 -5.51 -10.13 -4.14
N ILE A 300 -6.17 -9.35 -5.00
CA ILE A 300 -7.36 -9.75 -5.75
C ILE A 300 -8.45 -10.33 -4.81
N GLU A 301 -8.84 -11.60 -4.95
CA GLU A 301 -9.80 -12.30 -4.09
C GLU A 301 -9.14 -13.21 -3.05
N MET A 302 -7.87 -12.99 -2.71
CA MET A 302 -7.21 -13.74 -1.63
C MET A 302 -8.01 -13.58 -0.32
N GLY A 303 -8.35 -14.70 0.31
CA GLY A 303 -8.91 -14.73 1.65
C GLY A 303 -7.79 -14.61 2.66
N GLY A 304 -7.90 -13.65 3.58
CA GLY A 304 -6.85 -13.34 4.55
C GLY A 304 -6.89 -11.90 5.04
N PHE A 305 -5.99 -11.57 5.95
CA PHE A 305 -5.87 -10.21 6.47
C PHE A 305 -4.43 -9.90 6.84
N SER A 306 -4.12 -8.61 6.98
CA SER A 306 -2.90 -8.13 7.60
C SER A 306 -3.19 -7.08 8.66
N ILE A 307 -2.28 -6.96 9.62
CA ILE A 307 -2.29 -5.92 10.62
C ILE A 307 -1.04 -5.07 10.44
N SER A 308 -1.23 -3.77 10.30
CA SER A 308 -0.15 -2.78 10.35
C SER A 308 -0.23 -1.97 11.63
N ILE A 309 0.89 -1.84 12.34
CA ILE A 309 1.06 -0.93 13.48
C ILE A 309 2.00 0.18 13.04
N LEU A 310 1.52 1.43 13.13
CA LEU A 310 2.34 2.62 12.98
C LEU A 310 2.55 3.25 14.36
N LYS A 311 3.80 3.32 14.79
CA LYS A 311 4.16 4.08 15.99
C LYS A 311 4.09 5.58 15.72
N LEU A 312 3.44 6.31 16.62
CA LEU A 312 3.13 7.72 16.43
C LEU A 312 3.89 8.59 17.42
N ASP A 313 4.49 9.65 16.88
CA ASP A 313 4.83 10.83 17.65
C ASP A 313 3.85 11.98 17.33
N GLN A 314 4.12 13.17 17.86
CA GLN A 314 3.22 14.31 17.70
C GLN A 314 3.05 14.72 16.22
N GLU A 315 4.13 14.74 15.44
CA GLU A 315 4.07 15.12 14.02
C GLU A 315 3.25 14.09 13.21
N LEU A 316 3.51 12.80 13.43
CA LEU A 316 2.80 11.75 12.69
C LEU A 316 1.30 11.73 13.02
N LYS A 317 0.91 12.01 14.27
CA LYS A 317 -0.50 12.17 14.66
C LYS A 317 -1.17 13.30 13.89
N GLU A 318 -0.56 14.49 13.93
CA GLU A 318 -1.11 15.67 13.26
C GLU A 318 -1.28 15.46 11.75
N LEU A 319 -0.30 14.83 11.09
CA LEU A 319 -0.35 14.54 9.66
C LEU A 319 -1.36 13.41 9.31
N LEU A 320 -1.51 12.42 10.18
CA LEU A 320 -2.50 11.35 10.01
C LEU A 320 -3.94 11.89 10.05
N ASP A 321 -4.18 12.93 10.85
CA ASP A 321 -5.49 13.59 10.97
C ASP A 321 -5.76 14.68 9.95
N LYS A 322 -4.75 15.13 9.19
CA LYS A 322 -4.99 16.05 8.07
C LYS A 322 -5.97 15.42 7.08
N LYS A 323 -6.83 16.28 6.53
CA LYS A 323 -7.81 15.91 5.51
C LYS A 323 -7.18 15.11 4.37
N ALA A 324 -7.84 14.05 3.97
CA ALA A 324 -7.56 13.31 2.74
C ALA A 324 -8.87 13.02 2.03
N ASP A 325 -8.91 13.22 0.72
CA ASP A 325 -10.09 12.94 -0.10
C ASP A 325 -9.67 12.23 -1.39
N THR A 326 -9.61 10.90 -1.31
CA THR A 326 -9.35 10.01 -2.44
C THR A 326 -10.50 9.00 -2.57
N PRO A 327 -10.62 8.29 -3.70
CA PRO A 327 -11.60 7.21 -3.85
C PRO A 327 -11.52 6.12 -2.77
N GLY A 328 -10.30 5.70 -2.42
CA GLY A 328 -10.02 4.57 -1.51
C GLY A 328 -9.70 4.96 -0.07
N PHE A 329 -9.55 6.26 0.25
CA PHE A 329 -9.25 6.70 1.60
C PHE A 329 -9.75 8.12 1.86
N LYS A 330 -10.47 8.32 2.97
CA LYS A 330 -10.99 9.62 3.36
C LYS A 330 -10.78 9.89 4.84
N VAL A 331 -10.32 11.10 5.14
CA VAL A 331 -10.26 11.69 6.48
C VAL A 331 -10.83 13.09 6.34
N PHE A 332 -11.88 13.40 7.10
CA PHE A 332 -12.62 14.66 7.04
C PHE A 332 -12.21 15.61 8.14
#